data_AF-A0AA88KYN9-F1
#
_entry.id   AF-A0AA88KYN9-F1
#
_cell.length_a   1.000
_cell.length_b   1.000
_cell.length_c   1.000
_cell.angle_alpha   90.00
_cell.angle_beta   90.00
_cell.angle_gamma   90.00
#
_symmetry.space_group_name_H-M   'P 1'
#
loop_
_entity.id
_entity.type
_entity.pdbx_description
1 polymer ?
#
loop_
_entity_poly.entity_id
_entity_poly.type
_entity_poly.pdbx_seq_one_letter_code
_entity_poly.pdbx_strand_id
1 'polypeptide(L)'
;MPTLIVTVVNGSNLTAKDITGTSDPYVIVRMGGTRHRTQTRRGTNNPFWGEQFTLMVMDPMKDSVTFDVYDKDLITKDDLLGSAMVQLNSLRRGVPERMNLNLMGAKQGTLTVELLAQDFGLVGQPMMTQPMMTQPVMSQPMMVQQPMMQTYGVTGYTPTMTTSYPSYGVPMQPMQPVMQPMQPMQPMQPMQPMQQSTTYTTTTYQTGVPPPQGYPPYGQPGYPPYGGGGFY
;
A
#
# COMPACT_ATOMS: atom_id res chain seq x y z
N MET A 1 8.55 -9.92 10.29
CA MET A 1 7.12 -9.89 10.65
C MET A 1 6.65 -8.46 10.47
N PRO A 2 5.44 -8.22 9.94
CA PRO A 2 4.98 -6.86 9.72
C PRO A 2 4.93 -6.05 11.02
N THR A 3 5.09 -4.75 10.90
CA THR A 3 5.28 -3.81 12.00
C THR A 3 4.27 -2.67 11.88
N LEU A 4 3.56 -2.43 12.99
CA LEU A 4 2.69 -1.29 13.16
C LEU A 4 3.35 -0.29 14.10
N ILE A 5 3.53 0.93 13.64
CA ILE A 5 3.95 2.05 14.50
C ILE A 5 2.68 2.77 14.95
N VAL A 6 2.53 2.92 16.26
CA VAL A 6 1.36 3.52 16.90
C VAL A 6 1.81 4.72 17.71
N THR A 7 1.35 5.90 17.34
CA THR A 7 1.55 7.13 18.11
C THR A 7 0.23 7.49 18.81
N VAL A 8 0.23 7.47 20.14
CA VAL A 8 -0.88 7.98 20.97
C VAL A 8 -0.68 9.47 21.16
N VAL A 9 -1.46 10.29 20.46
CA VAL A 9 -1.22 11.73 20.38
C VAL A 9 -1.84 12.45 21.57
N ASN A 10 -3.18 12.50 21.65
CA ASN A 10 -3.89 13.23 22.69
C ASN A 10 -5.31 12.67 22.90
N GLY A 11 -5.88 12.96 24.05
CA GLY A 11 -7.31 12.81 24.33
C GLY A 11 -7.99 14.18 24.33
N SER A 12 -9.28 14.22 24.00
CA SER A 12 -10.06 15.46 24.03
C SER A 12 -11.43 15.22 24.65
N ASN A 13 -11.83 16.12 25.55
CA ASN A 13 -13.09 16.08 26.28
C ASN A 13 -13.39 14.72 26.95
N LEU A 14 -12.39 14.14 27.62
CA LEU A 14 -12.55 12.89 28.35
C LEU A 14 -13.57 13.05 29.49
N THR A 15 -14.20 11.95 29.88
CA THR A 15 -15.13 11.95 31.01
C THR A 15 -14.33 12.16 32.30
N ALA A 16 -14.70 13.16 33.10
CA ALA A 16 -14.13 13.36 34.43
C ALA A 16 -14.64 12.29 35.40
N LYS A 17 -13.74 11.65 36.15
CA LYS A 17 -14.11 10.72 37.22
C LYS A 17 -13.69 11.20 38.61
N ASP A 18 -12.69 12.06 38.72
CA ASP A 18 -12.31 12.64 40.00
C ASP A 18 -13.33 13.66 40.49
N ILE A 19 -13.43 13.78 41.81
CA ILE A 19 -14.25 14.79 42.51
C ILE A 19 -13.84 16.22 42.12
N THR A 20 -12.59 16.42 41.68
CA THR A 20 -12.06 17.70 41.20
C THR A 20 -12.62 18.12 39.84
N GLY A 21 -13.42 17.29 39.18
CA GLY A 21 -13.94 17.55 37.83
C GLY A 21 -12.93 17.26 36.72
N THR A 22 -11.85 16.56 37.04
CA THR A 22 -10.79 16.14 36.12
C THR A 22 -10.60 14.63 36.15
N SER A 23 -9.59 14.15 35.43
CA SER A 23 -9.06 12.79 35.50
C SER A 23 -7.54 12.84 35.42
N ASP A 24 -6.90 11.74 35.76
CA ASP A 24 -5.49 11.40 35.58
C ASP A 24 -5.30 10.37 34.43
N PRO A 25 -5.62 10.73 33.16
CA PRO A 25 -5.73 9.75 32.10
C PRO A 25 -4.40 9.13 31.65
N TYR A 26 -4.45 7.84 31.28
CA TYR A 26 -3.44 7.12 30.52
C TYR A 26 -4.08 6.14 29.53
N VAL A 27 -3.31 5.68 28.55
CA VAL A 27 -3.80 4.75 27.51
C VAL A 27 -3.06 3.43 27.60
N ILE A 28 -3.83 2.35 27.53
CA ILE A 28 -3.32 0.99 27.29
C ILE A 28 -3.53 0.66 25.82
N VAL A 29 -2.43 0.37 25.12
CA VAL A 29 -2.44 -0.10 23.73
C VAL A 29 -2.29 -1.61 23.75
N ARG A 30 -3.23 -2.34 23.12
CA ARG A 30 -3.26 -3.80 23.06
C ARG A 30 -3.33 -4.28 21.62
N MET A 31 -2.57 -5.32 21.31
CA MET A 31 -2.66 -6.05 20.04
C MET A 31 -2.17 -7.47 20.25
N GLY A 32 -3.04 -8.46 19.99
CA GLY A 32 -2.77 -9.85 20.34
C GLY A 32 -2.42 -10.01 21.82
N GLY A 33 -1.28 -10.62 22.13
CA GLY A 33 -0.76 -10.78 23.49
C GLY A 33 0.08 -9.60 24.02
N THR A 34 0.31 -8.56 23.22
CA THR A 34 1.19 -7.46 23.59
C THR A 34 0.41 -6.31 24.21
N ARG A 35 0.97 -5.69 25.25
CA ARG A 35 0.38 -4.56 25.97
C ARG A 35 1.43 -3.48 26.23
N HIS A 36 1.13 -2.25 25.82
CA HIS A 36 1.91 -1.04 26.13
C HIS A 36 1.05 -0.04 26.91
N ARG A 37 1.70 0.83 27.68
CA ARG A 37 1.04 1.84 28.53
C ARG A 37 1.72 3.18 28.36
N THR A 38 0.96 4.24 28.16
CA THR A 38 1.48 5.61 28.16
C THR A 38 1.73 6.14 29.58
N GLN A 39 2.40 7.27 29.68
CA GLN A 39 2.45 8.02 30.93
C GLN A 39 1.05 8.49 31.35
N THR A 40 0.86 8.59 32.66
CA THR A 40 -0.32 9.24 33.23
C THR A 40 -0.16 10.76 33.13
N ARG A 41 -1.16 11.45 32.58
CA ARG A 41 -1.26 12.90 32.61
C ARG A 41 -2.23 13.28 33.70
N ARG A 42 -1.81 14.09 34.67
CA ARG A 42 -2.63 14.37 35.86
C ARG A 42 -3.54 15.58 35.68
N GLY A 43 -4.72 15.54 36.30
CA GLY A 43 -5.63 16.66 36.46
C GLY A 43 -6.11 17.27 35.14
N THR A 44 -6.37 16.46 34.12
CA THR A 44 -6.77 16.95 32.80
C THR A 44 -7.71 16.00 32.05
N ASN A 45 -8.73 16.59 31.42
CA ASN A 45 -9.63 15.88 30.49
C ASN A 45 -9.19 16.04 29.02
N ASN A 46 -8.07 16.73 28.77
CA ASN A 46 -7.48 16.95 27.45
C ASN A 46 -5.97 16.64 27.46
N PRO A 47 -5.58 15.38 27.77
CA PRO A 47 -4.18 15.00 27.88
C PRO A 47 -3.47 15.00 26.53
N PHE A 48 -2.20 15.42 26.52
CA PHE A 48 -1.28 15.19 25.40
C PHE A 48 -0.23 14.16 25.83
N TRP A 49 -0.13 13.03 25.13
CA TRP A 49 0.90 12.02 25.40
C TRP A 49 2.07 12.16 24.44
N GLY A 50 1.80 12.12 23.13
CA GLY A 50 2.83 12.16 22.09
C GLY A 50 3.77 10.94 22.14
N GLU A 51 3.28 9.80 22.62
CA GLU A 51 4.09 8.60 22.84
C GLU A 51 3.93 7.61 21.70
N GLN A 52 5.03 6.99 21.29
CA GLN A 52 5.08 6.05 20.16
C GLN A 52 5.46 4.64 20.63
N PHE A 53 4.79 3.65 20.05
CA PHE A 53 5.02 2.23 20.28
C PHE A 53 5.18 1.51 18.93
N THR A 54 6.01 0.48 18.92
CA THR A 54 6.20 -0.40 17.76
C THR A 54 5.67 -1.78 18.12
N LEU A 55 4.64 -2.24 17.40
CA LEU A 55 4.02 -3.54 17.64
C LEU A 55 4.27 -4.48 16.45
N MET A 56 4.58 -5.74 16.77
CA MET A 56 4.72 -6.81 15.78
C MET A 56 3.35 -7.39 15.45
N VAL A 57 2.99 -7.40 14.18
CA VAL A 57 1.70 -7.88 13.66
C VAL A 57 1.84 -9.33 13.19
N MET A 58 0.87 -10.17 13.54
CA MET A 58 0.84 -11.59 13.14
C MET A 58 0.14 -11.73 11.79
N ASP A 59 -1.10 -11.23 11.70
CA ASP A 59 -1.93 -11.27 10.49
C ASP A 59 -2.58 -9.90 10.25
N PRO A 60 -1.99 -9.03 9.40
CA PRO A 60 -2.54 -7.70 9.11
C PRO A 60 -3.97 -7.70 8.56
N MET A 61 -4.47 -8.82 8.03
CA MET A 61 -5.82 -8.91 7.47
C MET A 61 -6.88 -9.16 8.54
N LYS A 62 -6.50 -9.71 9.70
CA LYS A 62 -7.40 -10.11 10.79
C LYS A 62 -7.16 -9.36 12.10
N ASP A 63 -5.93 -8.93 12.34
CA ASP A 63 -5.54 -8.30 13.59
C ASP A 63 -6.18 -6.89 13.73
N SER A 64 -6.38 -6.49 14.98
CA SER A 64 -6.81 -5.15 15.35
C SER A 64 -5.97 -4.62 16.51
N VAL A 65 -5.80 -3.30 16.56
CA VAL A 65 -5.22 -2.61 17.71
C VAL A 65 -6.34 -1.98 18.53
N THR A 66 -6.28 -2.18 19.85
CA THR A 66 -7.25 -1.67 20.81
C THR A 66 -6.58 -0.66 21.73
N PHE A 67 -7.30 0.41 22.03
CA PHE A 67 -6.91 1.49 22.93
C PHE A 67 -7.93 1.56 24.05
N ASP A 68 -7.47 1.45 25.30
CA ASP A 68 -8.32 1.66 26.47
C ASP A 68 -7.77 2.84 27.25
N VAL A 69 -8.61 3.84 27.44
CA VAL A 69 -8.27 5.05 28.20
C VAL A 69 -8.76 4.82 29.63
N TYR A 70 -7.85 4.96 30.58
CA TYR A 70 -8.12 4.79 32.00
C TYR A 70 -7.85 6.07 32.76
N ASP A 71 -8.60 6.28 33.83
CA ASP A 71 -8.28 7.22 34.88
C ASP A 71 -7.44 6.54 35.96
N LYS A 72 -6.36 7.17 36.39
CA LYS A 72 -5.50 6.61 37.43
C LYS A 72 -5.95 7.07 38.80
N ASP A 73 -6.38 6.12 39.62
CA ASP A 73 -6.73 6.38 41.01
C ASP A 73 -5.55 6.05 41.94
N LEU A 74 -5.42 6.81 43.03
CA LEU A 74 -4.39 6.56 44.04
C LEU A 74 -4.76 5.46 45.04
N ILE A 75 -6.05 5.29 45.31
CA ILE A 75 -6.57 4.44 46.39
C ILE A 75 -7.43 3.30 45.84
N THR A 76 -8.23 3.59 44.81
CA THR A 76 -9.15 2.64 44.18
C THR A 76 -8.53 2.01 42.93
N LYS A 77 -9.27 1.08 42.33
CA LYS A 77 -8.93 0.53 41.02
C LYS A 77 -9.21 1.59 39.96
N ASP A 78 -8.24 1.79 39.08
CA ASP A 78 -8.34 2.65 37.88
C ASP A 78 -9.65 2.44 37.10
N ASP A 79 -10.29 3.57 36.79
CA ASP A 79 -11.59 3.64 36.13
C ASP A 79 -11.43 3.63 34.61
N LEU A 80 -12.22 2.82 33.89
CA LEU A 80 -12.23 2.86 32.43
C LEU A 80 -13.00 4.11 31.96
N LEU A 81 -12.32 4.98 31.21
CA LEU A 81 -12.89 6.17 30.58
C LEU A 81 -13.48 5.89 29.20
N GLY A 82 -13.05 4.80 28.56
CA GLY A 82 -13.63 4.27 27.32
C GLY A 82 -12.59 3.56 26.45
N SER A 83 -13.06 2.93 25.37
CA SER A 83 -12.21 2.12 24.49
C SER A 83 -12.43 2.45 23.02
N ALA A 84 -11.38 2.30 22.21
CA ALA A 84 -11.42 2.40 20.76
C ALA A 84 -10.68 1.23 20.12
N MET A 85 -11.07 0.84 18.91
CA MET A 85 -10.43 -0.25 18.17
C MET A 85 -10.29 0.12 16.69
N VAL A 86 -9.15 -0.23 16.09
CA VAL A 86 -8.89 -0.06 14.66
C VAL A 86 -8.47 -1.39 14.05
N GLN A 87 -9.15 -1.81 12.98
CA GLN A 87 -8.75 -2.98 12.20
C GLN A 87 -7.57 -2.64 11.30
N LEU A 88 -6.54 -3.48 11.30
CA LEU A 88 -5.30 -3.20 10.57
C LEU A 88 -5.46 -3.29 9.05
N ASN A 89 -6.43 -4.08 8.57
CA ASN A 89 -6.78 -4.20 7.15
C ASN A 89 -7.30 -2.89 6.51
N SER A 90 -7.67 -1.90 7.33
CA SER A 90 -8.12 -0.59 6.86
C SER A 90 -6.98 0.39 6.61
N LEU A 91 -5.76 0.07 7.07
CA LEU A 91 -4.60 0.96 6.99
C LEU A 91 -3.85 0.79 5.67
N ARG A 92 -3.42 1.91 5.09
CA ARG A 92 -2.56 1.94 3.91
C ARG A 92 -1.10 1.74 4.32
N ARG A 93 -0.45 0.76 3.69
CA ARG A 93 0.99 0.52 3.87
C ARG A 93 1.80 1.79 3.59
N GLY A 94 2.74 2.10 4.47
CA GLY A 94 3.74 3.16 4.32
C GLY A 94 3.17 4.58 4.47
N VAL A 95 1.88 4.73 4.77
CA VAL A 95 1.22 6.02 4.92
C VAL A 95 0.81 6.18 6.39
N PRO A 96 1.31 7.21 7.10
CA PRO A 96 0.79 7.55 8.41
C PRO A 96 -0.66 8.02 8.31
N GLU A 97 -1.55 7.42 9.09
CA GLU A 97 -2.96 7.77 9.13
C GLU A 97 -3.34 8.28 10.52
N ARG A 98 -3.69 9.57 10.59
CA ARG A 98 -4.16 10.21 11.81
C ARG A 98 -5.68 10.09 11.93
N MET A 99 -6.15 9.59 13.07
CA MET A 99 -7.55 9.26 13.31
C MET A 99 -8.02 9.88 14.62
N ASN A 100 -9.23 10.45 14.61
CA ASN A 100 -9.96 10.87 15.81
C ASN A 100 -11.00 9.80 16.15
N LEU A 101 -10.72 9.00 17.17
CA LEU A 101 -11.53 7.86 17.56
C LEU A 101 -12.48 8.24 18.69
N ASN A 102 -13.78 8.01 18.51
CA ASN A 102 -14.75 8.14 19.60
C ASN A 102 -14.56 7.01 20.60
N LEU A 103 -14.60 7.34 21.89
CA LEU A 103 -14.45 6.35 22.96
C LEU A 103 -15.78 5.61 23.20
N MET A 104 -15.82 4.34 22.85
CA MET A 104 -16.95 3.45 23.14
C MET A 104 -17.06 3.21 24.65
N GLY A 105 -18.29 3.12 25.15
CA GLY A 105 -18.57 2.95 26.58
C GLY A 105 -18.43 4.25 27.40
N ALA A 106 -18.01 5.35 26.77
CA ALA A 106 -17.95 6.66 27.39
C ALA A 106 -19.20 7.50 27.03
N LYS A 107 -19.60 8.43 27.90
CA LYS A 107 -20.60 9.45 27.55
C LYS A 107 -20.03 10.48 26.58
N GLN A 108 -18.73 10.75 26.69
CA GLN A 108 -17.99 11.68 25.87
C GLN A 108 -16.49 11.32 25.86
N GLY A 109 -15.79 11.85 24.87
CA GLY A 109 -14.34 11.75 24.77
C GLY A 109 -13.90 11.20 23.43
N THR A 110 -12.81 11.75 22.93
CA THR A 110 -12.14 11.27 21.72
C THR A 110 -10.67 11.03 22.00
N LEU A 111 -10.11 10.04 21.30
CA LEU A 111 -8.68 9.72 21.31
C LEU A 111 -8.12 9.97 19.92
N THR A 112 -7.12 10.83 19.82
CA THR A 112 -6.37 11.05 18.59
C THR A 112 -5.17 10.13 18.56
N VAL A 113 -5.08 9.30 17.51
CA VAL A 113 -3.94 8.41 17.26
C VAL A 113 -3.40 8.62 15.85
N GLU A 114 -2.14 8.27 15.64
CA GLU A 114 -1.55 8.15 14.31
C GLU A 114 -0.96 6.75 14.16
N LEU A 115 -1.34 6.07 13.08
CA LEU A 115 -0.99 4.68 12.82
C LEU A 115 -0.22 4.59 11.51
N LEU A 116 0.91 3.89 11.51
CA LEU A 116 1.72 3.65 10.32
C LEU A 116 1.94 2.14 10.16
N ALA A 117 1.29 1.57 9.16
CA ALA A 117 1.51 0.20 8.69
C ALA A 117 2.82 0.15 7.89
N GLN A 118 3.96 -0.11 8.54
CA GLN A 118 5.27 0.13 7.94
C GLN A 118 5.55 -0.76 6.72
N ASP A 119 5.27 -2.06 6.83
CA ASP A 119 5.70 -3.11 5.89
C ASP A 119 4.62 -4.20 5.66
N PHE A 120 3.34 -3.85 5.85
CA PHE A 120 2.22 -4.78 5.68
C PHE A 120 2.19 -5.40 4.27
N GLY A 121 2.15 -6.73 4.19
CA GLY A 121 2.15 -7.44 2.89
C GLY A 121 3.49 -7.42 2.14
N LEU A 122 4.60 -7.01 2.78
CA LEU A 122 5.96 -7.20 2.22
C LEU A 122 6.56 -8.57 2.57
N VAL A 123 5.85 -9.40 3.33
CA VAL A 123 6.31 -10.76 3.66
C VAL A 123 6.08 -11.66 2.44
N GLY A 124 7.14 -11.89 1.69
CA GLY A 124 7.14 -12.83 0.58
C GLY A 124 6.63 -12.24 -0.73
N GLN A 125 7.20 -11.12 -1.20
CA GLN A 125 7.46 -11.12 -2.64
C GLN A 125 8.44 -12.28 -2.86
N PRO A 126 8.05 -13.42 -3.49
CA PRO A 126 9.07 -14.11 -4.25
C PRO A 126 9.66 -13.00 -5.11
N MET A 127 10.98 -12.75 -4.98
CA MET A 127 11.77 -12.20 -6.09
C MET A 127 11.03 -12.59 -7.33
N MET A 128 10.44 -11.63 -8.06
CA MET A 128 9.58 -11.97 -9.18
C MET A 128 10.39 -13.01 -9.94
N THR A 129 9.98 -14.27 -9.92
CA THR A 129 10.22 -15.07 -11.08
C THR A 129 9.32 -14.32 -12.03
N GLN A 130 9.90 -13.29 -12.68
CA GLN A 130 9.69 -13.10 -14.10
C GLN A 130 9.46 -14.53 -14.56
N PRO A 131 8.29 -14.88 -15.14
CA PRO A 131 8.28 -16.13 -15.89
C PRO A 131 9.57 -16.01 -16.66
N MET A 132 10.52 -16.90 -16.35
CA MET A 132 11.65 -17.14 -17.21
C MET A 132 10.87 -17.38 -18.47
N MET A 133 10.75 -16.33 -19.28
CA MET A 133 10.23 -16.45 -20.60
C MET A 133 11.09 -17.61 -21.01
N THR A 134 10.45 -18.74 -21.30
CA THR A 134 11.08 -19.70 -22.13
C THR A 134 11.39 -18.86 -23.34
N GLN A 135 12.57 -18.22 -23.33
CA GLN A 135 13.22 -17.79 -24.52
C GLN A 135 13.11 -19.09 -25.28
N PRO A 136 12.38 -19.12 -26.40
CA PRO A 136 12.63 -20.20 -27.32
C PRO A 136 14.15 -20.18 -27.40
N VAL A 137 14.78 -21.30 -27.00
CA VAL A 137 16.13 -21.56 -27.46
C VAL A 137 15.92 -21.59 -28.95
N MET A 138 15.99 -20.41 -29.58
CA MET A 138 15.95 -20.25 -31.00
C MET A 138 17.14 -21.08 -31.39
N SER A 139 16.82 -22.25 -31.93
CA SER A 139 17.71 -23.11 -32.67
C SER A 139 18.60 -22.17 -33.46
N GLN A 140 19.85 -22.00 -32.99
CA GLN A 140 20.86 -21.46 -33.86
C GLN A 140 20.82 -22.39 -35.06
N PRO A 141 20.53 -21.91 -36.28
CA PRO A 141 20.74 -22.76 -37.44
C PRO A 141 22.22 -23.12 -37.39
N MET A 142 22.50 -24.41 -37.19
CA MET A 142 23.83 -24.97 -37.39
C MET A 142 24.32 -24.38 -38.70
N MET A 143 25.40 -23.59 -38.66
CA MET A 143 26.04 -23.12 -39.88
C MET A 143 26.54 -24.36 -40.61
N VAL A 144 25.73 -24.89 -41.53
CA VAL A 144 26.27 -25.72 -42.60
C VAL A 144 27.06 -24.76 -43.46
N GLN A 145 28.35 -24.62 -43.15
CA GLN A 145 29.30 -24.11 -44.13
C GLN A 145 29.26 -25.08 -45.30
N GLN A 146 28.53 -24.72 -46.34
CA GLN A 146 28.66 -25.37 -47.63
C GLN A 146 30.08 -25.06 -48.13
N PRO A 147 30.93 -26.07 -48.42
CA PRO A 147 32.13 -25.80 -49.18
C PRO A 147 31.70 -25.41 -50.59
N MET A 148 31.90 -24.15 -50.95
CA MET A 148 31.75 -23.71 -52.34
C MET A 148 32.85 -24.37 -53.18
N MET A 149 32.48 -25.39 -53.95
CA MET A 149 33.30 -25.89 -55.05
C MET A 149 33.43 -24.75 -56.07
N GLN A 150 34.63 -24.22 -56.25
CA GLN A 150 34.90 -23.25 -57.31
C GLN A 150 34.92 -23.99 -58.65
N THR A 151 33.86 -23.85 -59.44
CA THR A 151 33.87 -24.28 -60.84
C THR A 151 34.50 -23.18 -61.68
N TYR A 152 35.62 -23.51 -62.32
CA TYR A 152 36.33 -22.65 -63.25
C TYR A 152 35.51 -22.52 -64.53
N GLY A 153 34.93 -21.35 -64.77
CA GLY A 153 34.37 -20.98 -66.06
C GLY A 153 35.47 -20.64 -67.06
N VAL A 154 35.84 -21.61 -67.89
CA VAL A 154 36.60 -21.36 -69.13
C VAL A 154 35.58 -20.94 -70.19
N THR A 155 35.57 -19.66 -70.55
CA THR A 155 34.82 -19.18 -71.72
C THR A 155 35.82 -18.77 -72.79
N GLY A 156 35.70 -19.42 -73.94
CA GLY A 156 36.75 -19.50 -74.95
C GLY A 156 36.95 -18.25 -75.81
N TYR A 157 38.13 -18.22 -76.42
CA TYR A 157 38.40 -17.50 -77.66
C TYR A 157 39.41 -18.33 -78.48
N THR A 158 39.04 -18.66 -79.71
CA THR A 158 39.98 -18.79 -80.84
C THR A 158 39.78 -17.53 -81.70
N PRO A 159 40.73 -17.07 -82.56
CA PRO A 159 41.79 -17.85 -83.21
C PRO A 159 43.16 -17.14 -83.40
N THR A 160 44.07 -17.87 -84.07
CA THR A 160 45.24 -17.45 -84.88
C THR A 160 46.55 -16.97 -84.21
N MET A 161 47.49 -17.93 -84.13
CA MET A 161 48.89 -17.94 -84.61
C MET A 161 49.86 -16.76 -84.40
N THR A 162 50.97 -17.12 -83.73
CA THR A 162 52.41 -16.73 -83.90
C THR A 162 53.03 -15.60 -83.06
N THR A 163 54.13 -16.00 -82.38
CA THR A 163 55.37 -15.26 -82.06
C THR A 163 55.49 -14.49 -80.73
N SER A 164 56.17 -15.15 -79.78
CA SER A 164 57.28 -14.69 -78.91
C SER A 164 57.09 -13.65 -77.77
N TYR A 165 57.64 -14.05 -76.61
CA TYR A 165 58.17 -13.29 -75.44
C TYR A 165 57.24 -12.95 -74.26
N PRO A 166 57.81 -12.88 -73.03
CA PRO A 166 57.13 -13.17 -71.77
C PRO A 166 56.53 -11.89 -71.17
N SER A 167 55.39 -12.01 -70.49
CA SER A 167 54.77 -10.87 -69.82
C SER A 167 54.31 -11.22 -68.41
N TYR A 168 55.04 -10.62 -67.47
CA TYR A 168 54.66 -10.07 -66.17
C TYR A 168 53.44 -10.66 -65.43
N GLY A 169 53.72 -11.04 -64.18
CA GLY A 169 52.80 -11.69 -63.26
C GLY A 169 51.46 -10.99 -63.08
N VAL A 170 50.44 -11.82 -62.94
CA VAL A 170 49.10 -11.40 -62.53
C VAL A 170 49.19 -10.90 -61.08
N PRO A 171 48.89 -9.63 -60.78
CA PRO A 171 48.74 -9.20 -59.40
C PRO A 171 47.51 -9.90 -58.83
N MET A 172 47.67 -10.68 -57.77
CA MET A 172 46.52 -11.16 -56.99
C MET A 172 45.75 -9.94 -56.48
N GLN A 173 44.47 -9.84 -56.83
CA GLN A 173 43.59 -8.83 -56.24
C GLN A 173 43.50 -9.08 -54.73
N PRO A 174 43.69 -8.07 -53.87
CA PRO A 174 43.43 -8.24 -52.45
C PRO A 174 41.95 -8.57 -52.27
N MET A 175 41.67 -9.69 -51.61
CA MET A 175 40.31 -10.12 -51.29
C MET A 175 39.66 -9.02 -50.44
N GLN A 176 38.60 -8.40 -50.94
CA GLN A 176 37.83 -7.47 -50.13
C GLN A 176 37.05 -8.27 -49.07
N PRO A 177 37.06 -7.86 -47.80
CA PRO A 177 36.19 -8.47 -46.81
C PRO A 177 34.74 -8.23 -47.23
N VAL A 178 34.03 -9.31 -47.53
CA VAL A 178 32.58 -9.24 -47.77
C VAL A 178 31.93 -8.86 -46.44
N MET A 179 31.59 -7.58 -46.26
CA MET A 179 30.77 -7.16 -45.13
C MET A 179 29.39 -7.80 -45.31
N GLN A 180 29.03 -8.71 -44.41
CA GLN A 180 27.69 -9.27 -44.39
C GLN A 180 26.70 -8.13 -44.15
N PRO A 181 25.57 -8.05 -44.89
CA PRO A 181 24.56 -7.03 -44.61
C PRO A 181 24.04 -7.22 -43.18
N MET A 182 24.08 -6.17 -42.36
CA MET A 182 23.46 -6.19 -41.04
C MET A 182 21.98 -6.52 -41.19
N GLN A 183 21.50 -7.52 -40.46
CA GLN A 183 20.08 -7.85 -40.47
C GLN A 183 19.28 -6.67 -39.90
N PRO A 184 18.12 -6.34 -40.48
CA PRO A 184 17.28 -5.27 -39.96
C PRO A 184 16.85 -5.60 -38.53
N MET A 185 17.04 -4.66 -37.60
CA MET A 185 16.52 -4.79 -36.25
C MET A 185 15.00 -4.93 -36.31
N GLN A 186 14.46 -5.94 -35.62
CA GLN A 186 13.02 -6.11 -35.54
C GLN A 186 12.39 -4.93 -34.76
N PRO A 187 11.25 -4.38 -35.21
CA PRO A 187 10.60 -3.29 -34.50
C PRO A 187 10.16 -3.76 -33.10
N MET A 188 10.45 -2.96 -32.08
CA MET A 188 9.94 -3.20 -30.74
C MET A 188 8.41 -3.20 -30.77
N GLN A 189 7.79 -4.21 -30.16
CA GLN A 189 6.34 -4.24 -30.03
C GLN A 189 5.87 -3.11 -29.11
N PRO A 190 4.79 -2.39 -29.47
CA PRO A 190 4.25 -1.34 -28.61
C PRO A 190 3.73 -1.95 -27.30
N MET A 191 4.11 -1.36 -26.17
CA MET A 191 3.54 -1.71 -24.86
C MET A 191 2.03 -1.53 -24.91
N GLN A 192 1.28 -2.57 -24.53
CA GLN A 192 -0.17 -2.46 -24.36
C GLN A 192 -0.46 -1.51 -23.19
N PRO A 193 -1.39 -0.55 -23.34
CA PRO A 193 -1.79 0.30 -22.22
C PRO A 193 -2.42 -0.57 -21.14
N MET A 194 -1.95 -0.39 -19.91
CA MET A 194 -2.45 -1.04 -18.71
C MET A 194 -3.95 -0.77 -18.60
N GLN A 195 -4.79 -1.79 -18.77
CA GLN A 195 -6.22 -1.64 -18.55
C GLN A 195 -6.44 -1.33 -17.07
N GLN A 196 -6.90 -0.12 -16.79
CA GLN A 196 -7.37 0.26 -15.46
C GLN A 196 -8.63 -0.56 -15.19
N SER A 197 -8.53 -1.58 -14.36
CA SER A 197 -9.68 -2.32 -13.85
C SER A 197 -10.46 -1.42 -12.89
N THR A 198 -11.42 -0.66 -13.43
CA THR A 198 -12.45 0.00 -12.64
C THR A 198 -13.47 -1.06 -12.24
N THR A 199 -13.27 -1.71 -11.09
CA THR A 199 -14.35 -2.50 -10.48
C THR A 199 -15.33 -1.55 -9.81
N TYR A 200 -16.46 -1.30 -10.48
CA TYR A 200 -17.65 -0.76 -9.84
C TYR A 200 -18.32 -1.91 -9.07
N THR A 201 -18.33 -1.83 -7.74
CA THR A 201 -19.27 -2.64 -6.94
C THR A 201 -20.60 -1.91 -6.87
N THR A 202 -21.56 -2.36 -7.69
CA THR A 202 -22.98 -2.03 -7.52
C THR A 202 -23.52 -2.79 -6.33
N THR A 203 -23.84 -2.08 -5.24
CA THR A 203 -24.58 -2.64 -4.12
C THR A 203 -26.04 -2.78 -4.52
N THR A 204 -26.46 -3.99 -4.90
CA THR A 204 -27.88 -4.36 -4.99
C THR A 204 -28.41 -4.58 -3.58
N TYR A 205 -29.15 -3.61 -3.03
CA TYR A 205 -29.94 -3.81 -1.83
C TYR A 205 -31.15 -4.67 -2.17
N GLN A 206 -31.15 -5.92 -1.70
CA GLN A 206 -32.36 -6.71 -1.60
C GLN A 206 -33.28 -6.11 -0.53
N THR A 207 -34.49 -5.80 -0.98
CA THR A 207 -35.66 -5.32 -0.27
C THR A 207 -36.11 -6.28 0.83
N GLY A 208 -36.28 -5.79 2.05
CA GLY A 208 -36.88 -6.59 3.13
C GLY A 208 -37.13 -5.90 4.47
N VAL A 209 -37.02 -4.58 4.58
CA VAL A 209 -37.36 -3.86 5.83
C VAL A 209 -38.23 -2.65 5.49
N PRO A 210 -39.47 -2.56 6.00
CA PRO A 210 -40.29 -1.37 5.83
C PRO A 210 -39.70 -0.18 6.62
N PRO A 211 -39.82 1.05 6.12
CA PRO A 211 -39.28 2.22 6.80
C PRO A 211 -40.01 2.47 8.13
N PRO A 212 -39.32 2.91 9.19
CA PRO A 212 -39.96 3.35 10.41
C PRO A 212 -40.86 4.56 10.14
N GLN A 213 -42.08 4.50 10.67
CA GLN A 213 -43.08 5.57 10.61
C GLN A 213 -42.50 6.89 11.10
N GLY A 214 -42.81 7.96 10.37
CA GLY A 214 -42.31 9.31 10.61
C GLY A 214 -42.53 9.77 12.04
N TYR A 215 -41.49 10.39 12.60
CA TYR A 215 -41.61 11.19 13.81
C TYR A 215 -42.53 12.39 13.54
N PRO A 216 -43.46 12.75 14.45
CA PRO A 216 -44.20 13.99 14.35
C PRO A 216 -43.25 15.19 14.48
N PRO A 217 -43.56 16.34 13.85
CA PRO A 217 -42.71 17.51 13.95
C PRO A 217 -42.65 18.00 15.40
N TYR A 218 -41.42 18.16 15.90
CA TYR A 218 -41.15 18.79 17.19
C TYR A 218 -41.76 20.20 17.21
N GLY A 219 -42.80 20.36 18.04
CA GLY A 219 -43.31 21.66 18.42
C GLY A 219 -42.21 22.46 19.10
N GLN A 220 -42.16 23.76 18.80
CA GLN A 220 -41.22 24.68 19.41
C GLN A 220 -41.42 24.75 20.93
N PRO A 221 -40.35 24.87 21.74
CA PRO A 221 -40.52 25.19 23.16
C PRO A 221 -41.04 26.63 23.28
N GLY A 222 -42.28 26.75 23.76
CA GLY A 222 -42.85 28.03 24.16
C GLY A 222 -42.03 28.63 25.30
N TYR A 223 -41.67 29.91 25.15
CA TYR A 223 -41.19 30.74 26.25
C TYR A 223 -42.26 30.81 27.36
N PRO A 224 -41.91 30.67 28.64
CA PRO A 224 -42.83 31.04 29.70
C PRO A 224 -42.98 32.57 29.75
N PRO A 225 -44.20 33.14 29.84
CA PRO A 225 -44.34 34.54 30.15
C PRO A 225 -43.99 34.80 31.62
N TYR A 226 -43.13 35.79 31.82
CA TYR A 226 -42.86 36.42 33.11
C TYR A 226 -44.09 37.17 33.63
N GLY A 227 -44.30 37.10 34.95
CA GLY A 227 -45.14 38.02 35.74
C GLY A 227 -46.55 37.51 35.99
N GLY A 228 -47.16 37.63 37.17
CA GLY A 228 -46.83 38.22 38.47
C GLY A 228 -47.87 37.68 39.46
N GLY A 229 -47.53 37.51 40.74
CA GLY A 229 -47.96 38.47 41.77
C GLY A 229 -49.44 38.31 42.15
N GLY A 230 -49.73 37.75 43.33
CA GLY A 230 -51.09 37.73 43.88
C GLY A 230 -51.26 36.89 45.14
N PHE A 231 -51.06 37.54 46.29
CA PHE A 231 -51.68 37.27 47.59
C PHE A 231 -53.17 36.93 47.41
N TYR A 232 -53.81 35.97 48.08
CA TYR A 232 -53.98 35.72 49.52
C TYR A 232 -54.35 34.25 49.75
#